data_AF-A0A358IGY1-F1
#
_entry.id   AF-A0A358IGY1-F1
#
_cell.length_a   1.000
_cell.length_b   1.000
_cell.length_c   1.000
_cell.angle_alpha   90.00
_cell.angle_beta   90.00
_cell.angle_gamma   90.00
#
_symmetry.space_group_name_H-M   'P 1'
#
loop_
_entity.id
_entity.type
_entity.pdbx_description
1 polymer ?
#
loop_
_entity_poly.entity_id
_entity_poly.type
_entity_poly.pdbx_seq_one_letter_code
_entity_poly.pdbx_strand_id
1 'polypeptide(L)'
;FDGRPRSRELVWIMLAQRAARALSGLYLHGNDFEMEEAVEHAMRWTPRGWLPDGALVRGEQHLYLRQPGYGTSYLSGKIQIEELLAERALQLHDEFTIGSFFDDFFESGIIPTVLVRWEMTGERDPILDGPMGYR
;
A
#
# COMPACT_ATOMS: atom_id res chain seq x y z
N PHE A 1 -1.83 -11.38 -18.75
CA PHE A 1 -2.03 -9.94 -19.04
C PHE A 1 -1.62 -9.57 -20.48
N ASP A 2 -0.74 -10.32 -21.13
CA ASP A 2 -0.08 -9.90 -22.38
C ASP A 2 -1.01 -9.77 -23.60
N GLY A 3 -2.15 -10.46 -23.60
CA GLY A 3 -3.17 -10.30 -24.66
C GLY A 3 -4.15 -9.14 -24.45
N ARG A 4 -4.08 -8.38 -23.34
CA ARG A 4 -5.05 -7.32 -22.98
C ARG A 4 -4.36 -6.09 -22.41
N PRO A 5 -3.64 -5.30 -23.22
CA PRO A 5 -2.86 -4.15 -22.76
C PRO A 5 -3.71 -3.09 -22.03
N ARG A 6 -4.98 -2.93 -22.43
CA ARG A 6 -5.91 -2.00 -21.79
C ARG A 6 -6.19 -2.37 -20.33
N SER A 7 -6.35 -3.65 -20.01
CA SER A 7 -6.57 -4.10 -18.63
C SER A 7 -5.36 -3.76 -17.75
N ARG A 8 -4.14 -3.95 -18.28
CA ARG A 8 -2.91 -3.59 -17.58
C ARG A 8 -2.82 -2.08 -17.35
N GLU A 9 -3.12 -1.27 -18.36
CA GLU A 9 -3.17 0.19 -18.22
C GLU A 9 -4.14 0.63 -17.11
N LEU A 10 -5.34 0.05 -17.06
CA LEU A 10 -6.33 0.37 -16.03
C LEU A 10 -5.81 0.08 -14.62
N VAL A 11 -5.15 -1.07 -14.40
CA VAL A 11 -4.55 -1.41 -13.10
C VAL A 11 -3.50 -0.37 -12.70
N TRP A 12 -2.62 0.03 -13.62
CA TRP A 12 -1.61 1.05 -13.34
C TRP A 12 -2.22 2.42 -13.04
N ILE A 13 -3.27 2.82 -13.75
CA ILE A 13 -3.97 4.08 -13.48
C ILE A 13 -4.62 4.04 -12.08
N MET A 14 -5.26 2.94 -11.70
CA MET A 14 -5.85 2.79 -10.36
C MET A 14 -4.80 2.83 -9.26
N LEU A 15 -3.62 2.24 -9.49
CA LEU A 15 -2.50 2.30 -8.55
C LEU A 15 -1.99 3.74 -8.41
N ALA A 16 -1.79 4.45 -9.52
CA ALA A 16 -1.38 5.86 -9.52
C ALA A 16 -2.40 6.76 -8.81
N GLN A 17 -3.70 6.54 -9.01
CA GLN A 17 -4.76 7.25 -8.30
C GLN A 17 -4.71 7.02 -6.78
N ARG A 18 -4.40 5.80 -6.33
CA ARG A 18 -4.20 5.52 -4.90
C ARG A 18 -2.97 6.25 -4.36
N ALA A 19 -1.87 6.25 -5.12
CA ALA A 19 -0.64 6.94 -4.74
C ALA A 19 -0.82 8.46 -4.63
N ALA A 20 -1.46 9.07 -5.63
CA ALA A 20 -1.71 10.51 -5.66
C ALA A 20 -2.49 10.96 -4.40
N ARG A 21 -3.55 10.23 -4.04
CA ARG A 21 -4.37 10.53 -2.85
C ARG A 21 -3.66 10.28 -1.53
N ALA A 22 -2.93 9.17 -1.43
CA ALA A 22 -2.17 8.81 -0.24
C ALA A 22 -1.06 9.85 0.05
N LEU A 23 -0.33 10.27 -0.98
CA LEU A 23 0.69 11.32 -0.87
C LEU A 23 0.08 12.67 -0.50
N SER A 24 -1.02 13.08 -1.15
CA SER A 24 -1.77 14.28 -0.74
C SER A 24 -2.14 14.28 0.75
N GLY A 25 -2.60 13.14 1.27
CA GLY A 25 -2.92 12.99 2.69
C GLY A 25 -1.69 13.08 3.60
N LEU A 26 -0.55 12.54 3.18
CA LEU A 26 0.72 12.70 3.90
C LEU A 26 1.19 14.15 3.94
N TYR A 27 1.10 14.88 2.83
CA TYR A 27 1.46 16.30 2.78
C TYR A 27 0.53 17.14 3.67
N LEU A 28 -0.76 16.80 3.76
CA LEU A 28 -1.67 17.43 4.73
C LEU A 28 -1.27 17.15 6.18
N HIS A 29 -0.97 15.89 6.51
CA HIS A 29 -0.50 15.53 7.86
C HIS A 29 0.84 16.19 8.21
N GLY A 30 1.71 16.41 7.22
CA GLY A 30 2.98 17.10 7.35
C GLY A 30 2.87 18.63 7.47
N ASN A 31 1.69 19.21 7.26
CA ASN A 31 1.48 20.65 7.06
C ASN A 31 2.27 21.22 5.86
N ASP A 32 2.61 20.40 4.87
CA ASP A 32 3.24 20.84 3.63
C ASP A 32 2.22 21.43 2.65
N PHE A 33 0.97 20.96 2.72
CA PHE A 33 -0.16 21.42 1.93
C PHE A 33 -1.31 21.91 2.80
N GLU A 34 -2.02 22.92 2.29
CA GLU A 34 -3.40 23.23 2.65
C GLU A 34 -4.38 22.28 1.92
N MET A 35 -5.63 22.22 2.39
CA MET A 35 -6.64 21.28 1.85
C MET A 35 -6.80 21.33 0.32
N GLU A 36 -6.87 22.53 -0.26
CA GLU A 36 -7.08 22.67 -1.70
C GLU A 36 -5.83 22.29 -2.52
N GLU A 37 -4.62 22.50 -1.98
CA GLU A 37 -3.37 22.06 -2.62
C GLU A 37 -3.31 20.52 -2.66
N ALA A 38 -3.77 19.86 -1.59
CA ALA A 38 -3.87 18.41 -1.54
C ALA A 38 -4.92 17.85 -2.52
N VAL A 39 -6.06 18.52 -2.66
CA VAL A 39 -7.09 18.20 -3.65
C VAL A 39 -6.53 18.34 -5.07
N GLU A 40 -5.92 19.49 -5.38
CA GLU A 40 -5.34 19.75 -6.69
C GLU A 40 -4.24 18.74 -7.02
N HIS A 41 -3.35 18.44 -6.07
CA HIS A 41 -2.30 17.45 -6.23
C HIS A 41 -2.86 16.06 -6.59
N ALA A 42 -3.86 15.57 -5.85
CA ALA A 42 -4.46 14.27 -6.09
C ALA A 42 -5.13 14.19 -7.47
N MET A 43 -5.82 15.26 -7.87
CA MET A 43 -6.48 15.35 -9.18
C MET A 43 -5.47 15.40 -10.33
N ARG A 44 -4.43 16.25 -10.20
CA ARG A 44 -3.37 16.45 -11.20
C ARG A 44 -2.58 15.18 -11.46
N TRP A 45 -2.24 14.44 -10.40
CA TRP A 45 -1.43 13.22 -10.50
C TRP A 45 -2.23 11.95 -10.74
N THR A 46 -3.56 12.03 -10.74
CA THR A 46 -4.39 10.92 -11.25
C THR A 46 -4.35 10.94 -12.78
N PRO A 47 -3.80 9.90 -13.44
CA PRO A 47 -3.70 9.89 -14.90
C PRO A 47 -5.05 10.04 -15.59
N ARG A 48 -5.02 10.60 -16.81
CA ARG A 48 -6.20 10.83 -17.67
C ARG A 48 -7.27 11.78 -17.07
N GLY A 49 -7.00 12.42 -15.93
CA GLY A 49 -7.98 13.29 -15.26
C GLY A 49 -9.19 12.52 -14.72
N TRP A 50 -9.04 11.23 -14.41
CA TRP A 50 -10.15 10.36 -13.99
C TRP A 50 -10.58 10.52 -12.54
N LEU A 51 -10.03 11.52 -11.84
CA LEU A 51 -10.51 11.98 -10.54
C LEU A 51 -10.92 13.46 -10.66
N PRO A 52 -12.00 13.78 -11.41
CA PRO A 52 -12.37 15.17 -11.69
C PRO A 52 -13.14 15.84 -10.53
N ASP A 53 -13.66 15.06 -9.60
CA ASP A 53 -14.53 15.56 -8.53
C ASP A 53 -13.74 15.99 -7.29
N GLY A 54 -13.46 17.29 -7.19
CA GLY A 54 -12.76 17.85 -6.04
C GLY A 54 -13.52 17.73 -4.71
N ALA A 55 -14.85 17.63 -4.73
CA ALA A 55 -15.63 17.45 -3.50
C ALA A 55 -15.42 16.04 -2.92
N LEU A 56 -15.39 15.03 -3.80
CA LEU A 56 -15.03 13.66 -3.42
C LEU A 56 -13.62 13.62 -2.82
N VAL A 57 -12.63 14.21 -3.50
CA VAL A 57 -11.24 14.19 -3.03
C VAL A 57 -11.11 14.87 -1.67
N ARG A 58 -11.76 16.03 -1.46
CA ARG A 58 -11.77 16.73 -0.17
C ARG A 58 -12.37 15.87 0.94
N GLY A 59 -13.46 15.16 0.65
CA GLY A 59 -14.05 14.20 1.58
C GLY A 59 -13.08 13.08 1.99
N GLU A 60 -12.35 12.53 1.02
CA GLU A 60 -11.31 11.52 1.28
C GLU A 60 -10.14 12.07 2.10
N GLN A 61 -9.67 13.28 1.81
CA GLN A 61 -8.61 13.91 2.60
C GLN A 61 -9.05 14.20 4.04
N HIS A 62 -10.29 14.64 4.25
CA HIS A 62 -10.86 14.75 5.61
C HIS A 62 -10.93 13.40 6.33
N LEU A 63 -11.26 12.31 5.62
CA LEU A 63 -11.22 10.96 6.20
C LEU A 63 -9.78 10.62 6.63
N TYR A 64 -8.78 10.87 5.79
CA TYR A 64 -7.39 10.55 6.10
C TYR A 64 -6.83 11.36 7.27
N LEU A 65 -7.30 12.60 7.46
CA LEU A 65 -6.98 13.40 8.64
C LEU A 65 -7.56 12.80 9.94
N ARG A 66 -8.73 12.16 9.87
CA ARG A 66 -9.38 11.50 11.02
C ARG A 66 -8.89 10.07 11.26
N GLN A 67 -8.36 9.44 10.22
CA GLN A 67 -7.81 8.08 10.26
C GLN A 67 -6.41 8.08 9.63
N PRO A 68 -5.39 8.56 10.37
CA PRO A 68 -4.02 8.59 9.89
C PRO A 68 -3.58 7.20 9.41
N GLY A 69 -2.95 7.16 8.23
CA GLY A 69 -2.48 5.92 7.62
C GLY A 69 -3.52 5.17 6.77
N TYR A 70 -4.81 5.52 6.80
CA TYR A 70 -5.84 4.84 5.99
C TYR A 70 -5.51 4.88 4.50
N GLY A 71 -5.27 6.07 3.93
CA GLY A 71 -4.97 6.21 2.50
C GLY A 71 -3.67 5.51 2.08
N THR A 72 -2.63 5.60 2.91
CA THR A 72 -1.31 5.00 2.62
C THR A 72 -1.29 3.48 2.78
N SER A 73 -2.12 2.92 3.67
CA SER A 73 -2.19 1.48 3.95
C SER A 73 -2.39 0.62 2.71
N TYR A 74 -3.14 1.10 1.72
CA TYR A 74 -3.38 0.36 0.48
C TYR A 74 -2.11 0.13 -0.35
N LEU A 75 -1.14 1.05 -0.25
CA LEU A 75 0.13 0.94 -0.96
C LEU A 75 1.19 0.30 -0.10
N SER A 76 1.32 0.72 1.16
CA SER A 76 2.30 0.12 2.07
C SER A 76 2.01 -1.36 2.29
N GLY A 77 0.74 -1.76 2.47
CA GLY A 77 0.36 -3.16 2.59
C GLY A 77 0.64 -3.96 1.32
N LYS A 78 0.36 -3.39 0.13
CA LYS A 78 0.70 -4.04 -1.15
C LYS A 78 2.22 -4.26 -1.26
N ILE A 79 3.01 -3.24 -0.96
CA ILE A 79 4.48 -3.30 -1.02
C ILE A 79 5.00 -4.38 -0.07
N GLN A 80 4.55 -4.40 1.19
CA GLN A 80 4.95 -5.40 2.17
C GLN A 80 4.63 -6.84 1.72
N ILE A 81 3.47 -7.04 1.08
CA ILE A 81 3.09 -8.36 0.54
C ILE A 81 3.98 -8.73 -0.66
N GLU A 82 4.28 -7.79 -1.56
CA GLU A 82 5.15 -8.04 -2.71
C GLU A 82 6.61 -8.31 -2.30
N GLU A 83 7.11 -7.61 -1.29
CA GLU A 83 8.44 -7.85 -0.70
C GLU A 83 8.50 -9.25 -0.09
N LEU A 84 7.49 -9.63 0.71
CA LEU A 84 7.40 -10.97 1.30
C LEU A 84 7.26 -12.05 0.21
N LEU A 85 6.49 -11.81 -0.85
CA LEU A 85 6.36 -12.71 -1.99
C LEU A 85 7.72 -12.93 -2.66
N ALA A 86 8.47 -11.86 -2.93
CA ALA A 86 9.79 -11.92 -3.53
C ALA A 86 10.79 -12.66 -2.62
N GLU A 87 10.75 -12.38 -1.32
CA GLU A 87 11.59 -13.05 -0.32
C GLU A 87 11.31 -14.55 -0.26
N ARG A 88 10.03 -14.96 -0.22
CA ARG A 88 9.65 -16.39 -0.22
C ARG A 88 10.00 -17.09 -1.52
N ALA A 89 9.87 -16.41 -2.66
CA ALA A 89 10.32 -16.95 -3.94
C ALA A 89 11.83 -17.21 -3.96
N LEU A 90 12.62 -16.31 -3.34
CA LEU A 90 14.06 -16.49 -3.21
C LEU A 90 14.42 -17.60 -2.20
N GLN A 91 13.71 -17.72 -1.08
CA GLN A 91 13.98 -18.73 -0.05
C GLN A 91 13.63 -20.16 -0.51
N LEU A 92 12.53 -20.33 -1.25
CA LEU A 92 12.02 -21.64 -1.66
C LEU A 92 12.53 -22.09 -3.04
N HIS A 93 13.09 -21.19 -3.84
CA HIS A 93 13.58 -21.49 -5.18
C HIS A 93 12.53 -22.27 -6.02
N ASP A 94 12.86 -23.49 -6.44
CA ASP A 94 12.01 -24.34 -7.29
C ASP A 94 10.75 -24.86 -6.57
N GLU A 95 10.72 -24.82 -5.24
CA GLU A 95 9.55 -25.20 -4.43
C GLU A 95 8.52 -24.06 -4.33
N PHE A 96 8.87 -22.84 -4.75
CA PHE A 96 7.96 -21.70 -4.68
C PHE A 96 6.79 -21.85 -5.65
N THR A 97 5.57 -21.66 -5.13
CA THR A 97 4.40 -21.40 -5.97
C THR A 97 3.62 -20.22 -5.41
N ILE A 98 2.94 -19.47 -6.30
CA ILE A 98 2.06 -18.38 -5.87
C ILE A 98 0.86 -18.89 -5.06
N GLY A 99 0.43 -20.13 -5.31
CA GLY A 99 -0.68 -20.76 -4.58
C GLY A 99 -0.31 -21.02 -3.13
N SER A 100 0.77 -21.78 -2.91
CA SER A 100 1.26 -22.08 -1.56
C SER A 100 1.60 -20.81 -0.78
N PHE A 101 2.15 -19.78 -1.44
CA PHE A 101 2.37 -18.50 -0.80
C PHE A 101 1.09 -17.89 -0.20
N PHE A 102 -0.01 -17.85 -0.96
CA PHE A 102 -1.26 -17.26 -0.46
C PHE A 102 -1.95 -18.16 0.57
N ASP A 103 -1.84 -19.48 0.43
CA ASP A 103 -2.33 -20.43 1.45
C ASP A 103 -1.65 -20.15 2.81
N ASP A 104 -0.31 -20.12 2.83
CA ASP A 104 0.49 -19.82 4.03
C ASP A 104 0.19 -18.40 4.56
N PHE A 105 0.13 -17.40 3.68
CA PHE A 105 -0.12 -16.00 4.06
C PHE A 105 -1.47 -15.81 4.75
N PHE A 106 -2.51 -16.51 4.30
CA PHE A 106 -3.85 -16.40 4.88
C PHE A 106 -4.08 -17.31 6.09
N GLU A 107 -3.28 -18.36 6.29
CA GLU A 107 -3.38 -19.25 7.45
C GLU A 107 -3.21 -18.49 8.78
N SER A 108 -2.34 -17.48 8.80
CA SER A 108 -2.11 -16.60 9.96
C SER A 108 -3.28 -15.66 10.30
N GLY A 109 -4.30 -15.58 9.43
CA GLY A 109 -5.41 -14.64 9.56
C GLY A 109 -5.03 -13.19 9.24
N ILE A 110 -5.92 -12.25 9.61
CA ILE A 110 -5.71 -10.81 9.37
C ILE A 110 -4.92 -10.21 10.53
N ILE A 111 -3.60 -10.29 10.43
CA ILE A 111 -2.64 -9.68 11.36
C ILE A 111 -1.68 -8.75 10.59
N PRO A 112 -0.92 -7.86 11.26
CA PRO A 112 0.09 -7.05 10.59
C PRO A 112 1.04 -7.89 9.73
N THR A 113 1.30 -7.45 8.49
CA THR A 113 2.12 -8.21 7.52
C THR A 113 3.52 -8.53 8.04
N VAL A 114 4.09 -7.70 8.91
CA VAL A 114 5.37 -7.97 9.57
C VAL A 114 5.35 -9.23 10.46
N LEU A 115 4.21 -9.53 11.09
CA LEU A 115 4.05 -10.76 11.88
C LEU A 115 3.86 -11.98 10.98
N VAL A 116 3.08 -11.83 9.90
CA VAL A 116 2.94 -12.88 8.87
C VAL A 116 4.31 -13.20 8.24
N ARG A 117 5.10 -12.17 7.92
CA ARG A 117 6.49 -12.33 7.45
C ARG A 117 7.29 -13.16 8.44
N TRP A 118 7.28 -12.80 9.72
CA TRP A 118 8.04 -13.53 10.74
C TRP A 118 7.63 -15.01 10.82
N GLU A 119 6.34 -15.31 10.76
CA GLU A 119 5.85 -16.70 10.75
C GLU A 119 6.32 -17.46 9.49
N MET A 120 6.19 -16.86 8.31
CA MET A 120 6.49 -17.52 7.04
C MET A 120 7.99 -17.67 6.76
N THR A 121 8.83 -16.74 7.23
CA THR A 121 10.27 -16.72 6.94
C THR A 121 11.12 -17.17 8.12
N GLY A 122 10.58 -17.16 9.33
CA GLY A 122 11.33 -17.34 10.58
C GLY A 122 12.20 -16.13 10.96
N GLU A 123 12.22 -15.08 10.14
CA GLU A 123 13.05 -13.88 10.37
C GLU A 123 12.24 -12.77 11.04
N ARG A 124 12.61 -12.46 12.28
CA ARG A 124 11.98 -11.37 13.04
C ARG A 124 12.45 -10.01 12.51
N ASP A 125 11.50 -9.13 12.18
CA ASP A 125 11.81 -7.76 11.79
C ASP A 125 12.21 -6.91 13.03
N PRO A 126 13.29 -6.11 12.96
CA PRO A 126 13.70 -5.22 14.04
C PRO A 126 12.63 -4.23 14.51
N ILE A 127 11.63 -3.88 13.68
CA ILE A 127 10.52 -3.01 14.08
C ILE A 127 9.70 -3.60 15.25
N LEU A 128 9.75 -4.93 15.42
CA LEU A 128 9.07 -5.65 16.49
C LEU A 128 9.84 -5.60 17.82
N ASP A 129 11.03 -5.00 17.85
CA ASP A 129 11.85 -4.86 19.06
C ASP A 129 11.59 -3.52 19.80
N GLY A 130 10.70 -2.69 19.24
CA GLY A 130 10.29 -1.41 19.80
C GLY A 130 11.33 -0.30 19.65
N PRO A 131 10.98 0.96 19.98
CA PRO A 131 11.85 2.12 19.71
C PRO A 131 13.16 2.13 20.51
N MET A 132 13.29 1.29 21.54
CA MET A 132 14.39 1.31 22.52
C MET A 132 14.64 -0.07 23.15
N GLY A 133 14.57 -1.18 22.40
CA GLY A 133 15.09 -2.49 22.83
C GLY A 133 14.90 -2.85 24.30
N TYR A 134 13.70 -2.62 24.87
CA TYR A 134 13.41 -3.03 26.23
C TYR A 134 13.09 -4.52 26.20
N ARG A 135 14.16 -5.30 26.41
CA ARG A 135 14.09 -6.63 26.98
C ARG A 135 13.76 -6.53 28.48
#